data_AF-A0A820CXK1-F1
#
_entry.id   AF-A0A820CXK1-F1
#
_cell.length_a   1.000
_cell.length_b   1.000
_cell.length_c   1.000
_cell.angle_alpha   90.00
_cell.angle_beta   90.00
_cell.angle_gamma   90.00
#
_symmetry.space_group_name_H-M   'P 1'
#
loop_
_entity.id
_entity.type
_entity.pdbx_description
1 polymer ?
#
loop_
_entity_poly.entity_id
_entity_poly.type
_entity_poly.pdbx_seq_one_letter_code
_entity_poly.pdbx_strand_id
1 'polypeptide(L)'
;MSSENNDEPTLSPSKKSSNTNTTNNNNNNANNSDSESDVNNEHLIGNVQRVAIVPPNYEGKPKKGHLIFDASFECGNLGRIDYVNDFEYDLFIRPDTCCPRFRCWFLFTVENVKADQ
;
A
#
# COMPACT_ATOMS: atom_id res chain seq x y z
N MET A 1 -48.50 38.89 9.96
CA MET A 1 -47.05 38.77 10.25
C MET A 1 -46.75 37.29 10.36
N SER A 2 -46.37 36.70 9.24
CA SER A 2 -46.09 35.27 9.10
C SER A 2 -44.64 35.05 9.49
N SER A 3 -44.39 34.33 10.57
CA SER A 3 -43.04 33.91 10.97
C SER A 3 -42.65 32.68 10.15
N GLU A 4 -41.72 32.87 9.21
CA GLU A 4 -41.09 31.81 8.41
C GLU A 4 -40.21 30.93 9.31
N ASN A 5 -40.46 29.63 9.29
CA ASN A 5 -39.58 28.62 9.84
C ASN A 5 -38.45 28.37 8.84
N ASN A 6 -37.21 28.67 9.22
CA ASN A 6 -36.01 28.27 8.48
C ASN A 6 -35.56 26.91 8.99
N ASP A 7 -35.97 25.83 8.31
CA ASP A 7 -35.38 24.50 8.48
C ASP A 7 -34.02 24.46 7.76
N GLU A 8 -32.94 24.41 8.52
CA GLU A 8 -31.58 24.21 8.03
C GLU A 8 -31.41 22.73 7.59
N PRO A 9 -30.85 22.42 6.39
CA PRO A 9 -30.60 21.05 6.00
C PRO A 9 -29.42 20.49 6.79
N THR A 10 -29.67 19.44 7.56
CA THR A 10 -28.67 18.67 8.30
C THR A 10 -27.59 18.14 7.35
N LEU A 11 -26.38 18.70 7.43
CA LEU A 11 -25.18 18.13 6.83
C LEU A 11 -24.88 16.79 7.51
N SER A 12 -24.99 15.70 6.76
CA SER A 12 -24.51 14.39 7.17
C SER A 12 -22.99 14.45 7.40
N PRO A 13 -22.45 13.84 8.48
CA PRO A 13 -21.01 13.75 8.64
C PRO A 13 -20.46 12.87 7.52
N SER A 14 -19.65 13.48 6.66
CA SER A 14 -18.84 12.82 5.65
C SER A 14 -18.11 11.63 6.28
N LYS A 15 -18.29 10.44 5.71
CA LYS A 15 -17.50 9.24 6.04
C LYS A 15 -16.02 9.63 5.97
N LYS A 16 -15.34 9.69 7.12
CA LYS A 16 -13.88 9.67 7.16
C LYS A 16 -13.47 8.37 6.47
N SER A 17 -12.94 8.50 5.26
CA SER A 17 -12.25 7.40 4.61
C SER A 17 -11.17 6.95 5.57
N SER A 18 -11.27 5.71 6.02
CA SER A 18 -10.34 5.07 6.93
C SER A 18 -8.99 5.02 6.25
N ASN A 19 -8.11 5.97 6.57
CA ASN A 19 -6.68 5.80 6.32
C ASN A 19 -6.20 4.66 7.22
N THR A 20 -6.13 3.45 6.69
CA THR A 20 -5.45 2.34 7.35
C THR A 20 -4.19 2.01 6.56
N ASN A 21 -3.09 2.62 6.99
CA ASN A 21 -1.74 2.21 6.64
C ASN A 21 -1.59 0.74 7.04
N THR A 22 -1.42 -0.15 6.06
CA THR A 22 -1.02 -1.54 6.33
C THR A 22 0.32 -1.79 5.65
N THR A 23 1.39 -1.36 6.31
CA THR A 23 2.74 -1.87 6.08
C THR A 23 3.06 -2.78 7.26
N ASN A 24 2.75 -4.07 7.12
CA ASN A 24 3.27 -5.08 8.04
C ASN A 24 4.73 -5.36 7.66
N ASN A 25 5.64 -4.51 8.15
CA ASN A 25 7.08 -4.76 8.13
C ASN A 25 7.41 -5.91 9.09
N ASN A 26 7.42 -7.14 8.59
CA ASN A 26 8.11 -8.25 9.25
C ASN A 26 9.49 -8.45 8.61
N ASN A 27 10.39 -7.49 8.84
CA ASN A 27 11.81 -7.65 8.56
C ASN A 27 12.49 -8.32 9.76
N ASN A 28 12.62 -9.64 9.71
CA ASN A 28 13.64 -10.33 10.51
C ASN A 28 14.98 -10.17 9.79
N ASN A 29 15.62 -9.02 9.97
CA ASN A 29 17.06 -8.90 9.77
C ASN A 29 17.65 -8.06 10.89
N ALA A 30 18.32 -8.75 11.83
CA ALA A 30 19.02 -8.12 12.92
C ALA A 30 20.22 -7.35 12.36
N ASN A 31 20.14 -6.02 12.33
CA ASN A 31 21.29 -5.12 12.36
C ASN A 31 20.88 -3.82 13.03
N ASN A 32 21.58 -3.53 14.13
CA ASN A 32 21.39 -2.41 15.04
C ASN A 32 22.04 -1.15 14.46
N SER A 33 21.26 -0.08 14.24
CA SER A 33 21.76 1.30 14.24
C SER A 33 20.60 2.27 14.45
N ASP A 34 20.56 2.86 15.64
CA ASP A 34 19.65 3.94 16.04
C ASP A 34 19.74 5.14 15.07
N SER A 35 18.58 5.63 14.63
CA SER A 35 18.37 7.02 14.21
C SER A 35 16.87 7.29 14.18
N GLU A 36 16.35 7.88 15.27
CA GLU A 36 15.04 8.50 15.30
C GLU A 36 15.06 9.81 14.50
N SER A 37 14.25 9.92 13.45
CA SER A 37 13.66 11.21 13.02
C SER A 37 12.50 11.01 12.03
N ASP A 38 11.39 11.67 12.39
CA ASP A 38 10.34 12.26 11.55
C ASP A 38 9.51 11.38 10.60
N VAL A 39 8.42 10.87 11.19
CA VAL A 39 7.18 10.46 10.53
C VAL A 39 6.55 11.63 9.75
N ASN A 40 6.93 11.78 8.49
CA ASN A 40 6.19 12.62 7.54
C ASN A 40 6.30 12.06 6.11
N ASN A 41 5.37 11.18 5.73
CA ASN A 41 5.00 10.85 4.33
C ASN A 41 6.17 10.79 3.31
N GLU A 42 7.28 10.15 3.67
CA GLU A 42 8.29 9.74 2.70
C GLU A 42 7.69 8.57 1.93
N HIS A 43 7.19 8.90 0.74
CA HIS A 43 6.86 7.96 -0.31
C HIS A 43 8.10 7.08 -0.54
N LEU A 44 8.21 5.96 0.19
CA LEU A 44 9.36 5.06 0.26
C LEU A 44 10.12 5.08 -1.07
N ILE A 45 11.25 5.80 -1.08
CA ILE A 45 12.06 6.05 -2.29
C ILE A 45 12.78 4.75 -2.63
N GLY A 46 12.08 3.78 -3.21
CA GLY A 46 12.66 2.47 -3.45
C GLY A 46 11.69 1.45 -4.01
N ASN A 47 12.26 0.39 -4.59
CA ASN A 47 11.49 -0.76 -5.01
C ASN A 47 11.01 -1.56 -3.80
N VAL A 48 9.85 -2.19 -3.95
CA VAL A 48 9.35 -3.22 -3.04
C VAL A 48 10.37 -4.35 -2.95
N GLN A 49 10.68 -4.80 -1.72
CA GLN A 49 11.63 -5.87 -1.45
C GLN A 49 10.92 -7.03 -0.75
N ARG A 50 10.62 -8.11 -1.49
CA ARG A 50 10.00 -9.35 -0.98
C ARG A 50 8.89 -9.16 0.07
N VAL A 51 7.88 -8.36 -0.24
CA VAL A 51 6.77 -8.04 0.68
C VAL A 51 5.62 -9.02 0.49
N ALA A 52 5.21 -9.70 1.56
CA ALA A 52 4.00 -10.51 1.59
C ALA A 52 2.77 -9.64 1.88
N ILE A 53 1.80 -9.63 0.97
CA ILE A 53 0.56 -8.87 1.15
C ILE A 53 -0.50 -9.76 1.80
N VAL A 54 -1.05 -9.30 2.92
CA VAL A 54 -2.07 -10.03 3.69
C VAL A 54 -3.32 -9.15 3.86
N PRO A 55 -4.52 -9.74 3.97
CA PRO A 55 -5.73 -8.99 4.22
C PRO A 55 -5.65 -8.12 5.49
N PRO A 56 -6.34 -6.97 5.53
CA PRO A 56 -6.45 -6.18 6.75
C PRO A 56 -6.98 -7.03 7.91
N ASN A 57 -6.39 -6.90 9.10
CA ASN A 57 -6.69 -7.69 10.29
C ASN A 57 -6.27 -9.17 10.23
N TYR A 58 -5.45 -9.57 9.25
CA TYR A 58 -4.84 -10.89 9.27
C TYR A 58 -3.68 -10.94 10.27
N GLU A 59 -3.80 -11.83 11.27
CA GLU A 59 -2.73 -12.09 12.24
C GLU A 59 -2.04 -13.43 11.93
N GLY A 60 -0.71 -13.44 12.01
CA GLY A 60 0.12 -14.63 11.84
C GLY A 60 0.96 -14.65 10.56
N LYS A 61 1.55 -15.82 10.26
CA LYS A 61 2.42 -16.00 9.10
C LYS A 61 1.61 -15.96 7.80
N PRO A 62 2.13 -15.40 6.70
CA PRO A 62 1.47 -15.47 5.39
C PRO A 62 1.10 -16.90 5.01
N LYS A 63 -0.14 -17.12 4.55
CA LYS A 63 -0.64 -18.41 4.07
C LYS A 63 -0.40 -18.51 2.56
N LYS A 64 -0.53 -19.73 2.02
CA LYS A 64 -0.50 -19.94 0.55
C LYS A 64 -1.59 -19.09 -0.11
N GLY A 65 -1.21 -18.30 -1.12
CA GLY A 65 -2.09 -17.33 -1.79
C GLY A 65 -1.96 -15.90 -1.28
N HIS A 66 -1.30 -15.66 -0.13
CA HIS A 66 -0.85 -14.32 0.26
C HIS A 66 0.38 -13.99 -0.58
N LEU A 67 0.15 -13.30 -1.70
CA LEU A 67 1.18 -13.08 -2.71
C LEU A 67 2.36 -12.29 -2.15
N ILE A 68 3.57 -12.70 -2.56
CA ILE A 68 4.81 -12.05 -2.16
C ILE A 68 5.36 -11.34 -3.38
N PHE A 69 5.42 -10.01 -3.32
CA PHE A 69 5.91 -9.16 -4.41
C PHE A 69 7.36 -8.77 -4.18
N ASP A 70 8.16 -8.78 -5.23
CA ASP A 70 9.54 -8.29 -5.18
C ASP A 70 9.89 -7.53 -6.47
N ALA A 71 10.58 -6.42 -6.33
CA ALA A 71 11.14 -5.64 -7.42
C ALA A 71 12.57 -5.17 -7.10
N SER A 72 13.20 -5.72 -6.05
CA SER A 72 14.53 -5.32 -5.58
C SER A 72 15.67 -6.01 -6.36
N PHE A 73 15.58 -5.96 -7.69
CA PHE A 73 16.53 -6.54 -8.61
C PHE A 73 16.73 -5.64 -9.83
N GLU A 74 17.68 -6.01 -10.69
CA GLU A 74 18.00 -5.24 -11.91
C GLU A 74 16.74 -5.01 -12.76
N CYS A 75 16.54 -3.75 -13.20
CA CYS A 75 15.37 -3.29 -13.96
C CYS A 75 14.01 -3.40 -13.23
N GLY A 76 13.97 -3.83 -11.96
CA GLY A 76 12.75 -3.89 -11.18
C GLY A 76 12.11 -2.52 -10.99
N ASN A 77 10.80 -2.45 -11.08
CA ASN A 77 10.04 -1.22 -10.89
C ASN A 77 8.64 -1.49 -10.30
N LEU A 78 8.54 -1.40 -8.98
CA LEU A 78 7.28 -1.43 -8.24
C LEU A 78 7.49 -0.70 -6.90
N GLY A 79 6.70 0.33 -6.63
CA GLY A 79 6.87 1.18 -5.44
C GLY A 79 5.96 0.82 -4.28
N ARG A 80 4.70 0.45 -4.57
CA ARG A 80 3.72 0.08 -3.54
C ARG A 80 2.70 -0.91 -4.09
N ILE A 81 2.14 -1.71 -3.20
CA ILE A 81 1.02 -2.62 -3.45
C ILE A 81 -0.01 -2.38 -2.36
N ASP A 82 -1.26 -2.18 -2.74
CA ASP A 82 -2.38 -2.12 -1.80
C ASP A 82 -3.27 -3.37 -2.02
N TYR A 83 -3.65 -4.04 -0.94
CA TYR A 83 -4.61 -5.15 -0.98
C TYR A 83 -6.03 -4.58 -1.17
N VAL A 84 -6.75 -5.06 -2.19
CA VAL A 84 -8.15 -4.69 -2.41
C VAL A 84 -9.07 -5.81 -1.95
N ASN A 85 -8.86 -7.02 -2.47
CA ASN A 85 -9.57 -8.25 -2.09
C ASN A 85 -8.72 -9.49 -2.45
N ASP A 86 -9.26 -10.69 -2.25
CA ASP A 86 -8.52 -11.94 -2.46
C ASP A 86 -8.00 -12.16 -3.90
N PHE A 87 -8.61 -11.47 -4.86
CA PHE A 87 -8.39 -11.60 -6.30
C PHE A 87 -7.84 -10.31 -6.95
N GLU A 88 -7.61 -9.26 -6.16
CA GLU A 88 -7.33 -7.92 -6.69
C GLU A 88 -6.34 -7.16 -5.81
N TYR A 89 -5.36 -6.56 -6.48
CA TYR A 89 -4.32 -5.73 -5.88
C TYR A 89 -4.14 -4.47 -6.71
N ASP A 90 -4.02 -3.33 -6.03
CA ASP A 90 -3.64 -2.07 -6.66
C ASP A 90 -2.11 -1.94 -6.66
N LEU A 91 -1.51 -1.79 -7.85
CA LEU A 91 -0.06 -1.67 -8.02
C LEU A 91 0.34 -0.25 -8.38
N PHE A 92 1.32 0.30 -7.66
CA PHE A 92 1.83 1.66 -7.88
C PHE A 92 3.26 1.61 -8.40
N ILE A 93 3.39 1.94 -9.68
CA ILE A 93 4.68 1.99 -10.39
C ILE A 93 5.43 3.27 -10.02
N ARG A 94 6.75 3.17 -9.80
CA ARG A 94 7.55 4.36 -9.49
C ARG A 94 7.67 5.25 -10.73
N PRO A 95 7.72 6.58 -10.54
CA PRO A 95 8.14 7.48 -11.59
C PRO A 95 9.60 7.22 -11.98
N ASP A 96 9.95 7.45 -13.25
CA ASP A 96 11.34 7.43 -13.69
C ASP A 96 12.15 8.55 -13.01
N THR A 97 13.38 8.26 -12.61
CA THR A 97 14.28 9.23 -11.94
C THR A 97 14.47 10.51 -12.75
N CYS A 98 14.53 10.41 -14.08
CA CYS A 98 14.74 11.55 -14.99
C CYS A 98 13.47 12.01 -15.72
N CYS A 99 12.34 11.30 -15.57
CA CYS A 99 11.10 11.62 -16.27
C CYS A 99 9.85 11.29 -15.43
N PRO A 100 9.61 12.02 -14.31
CA PRO A 100 8.64 11.62 -13.30
C PRO A 100 7.16 11.72 -13.73
N ARG A 101 6.92 12.32 -14.91
CA ARG A 101 5.57 12.47 -15.48
C ARG A 101 5.02 11.14 -16.00
N PHE A 102 5.86 10.26 -16.52
CA PHE A 102 5.42 9.01 -17.14
C PHE A 102 5.71 7.82 -16.22
N ARG A 103 4.84 6.81 -16.29
CA ARG A 103 4.92 5.53 -15.56
C ARG A 103 4.58 4.41 -16.54
N CYS A 104 5.53 4.07 -17.42
CA CYS A 104 5.30 3.13 -18.51
C CYS A 104 6.00 1.77 -18.31
N TRP A 105 7.07 1.72 -17.52
CA TRP A 105 7.85 0.50 -17.29
C TRP A 105 7.44 -0.19 -15.99
N PHE A 106 7.21 -1.50 -16.04
CA PHE A 106 6.95 -2.32 -14.87
C PHE A 106 7.73 -3.62 -14.98
N LEU A 107 8.35 -4.03 -13.87
CA LEU A 107 8.96 -5.35 -13.74
C LEU A 107 9.02 -5.72 -12.26
N PHE A 108 8.44 -6.87 -11.92
CA PHE A 108 8.41 -7.41 -10.57
C PHE A 108 8.20 -8.92 -10.64
N THR A 109 8.48 -9.62 -9.55
CA THR A 109 8.19 -11.04 -9.40
C THR A 109 7.09 -11.22 -8.35
N VAL A 110 6.36 -12.34 -8.50
CA VAL A 110 5.34 -12.76 -7.56
C VAL A 110 5.60 -14.19 -7.15
N GLU A 111 5.64 -14.45 -5.85
CA GLU A 111 5.79 -15.77 -5.25
C GLU A 111 4.57 -16.11 -4.38
N ASN A 112 4.56 -17.36 -3.87
CA ASN A 112 3.51 -17.87 -2.98
C ASN A 112 2.10 -17.92 -3.60
N VAL A 113 2.03 -18.11 -4.93
CA VAL A 113 0.78 -18.29 -5.67
C VAL A 113 0.00 -19.53 -5.21
N LYS A 114 -1.33 -19.43 -5.29
CA LYS A 114 -2.26 -20.53 -5.06
C LYS A 114 -2.97 -20.85 -6.38
N ALA A 115 -3.23 -22.14 -6.64
CA ALA A 115 -4.03 -22.53 -7.78
C ALA A 115 -5.46 -22.00 -7.63
N ASP A 116 -6.06 -21.61 -8.75
CA ASP A 116 -7.45 -21.11 -8.84
C ASP A 116 -7.71 -19.85 -7.99
N GLN A 117 -6.68 -19.00 -7.89
CA GLN A 117 -6.78 -17.61 -7.44
C GLN A 117 -6.84 -16.69 -8.66
#